data_AF-A0A135TLV1-F1
#
_entry.id   AF-A0A135TLV1-F1
#
_cell.length_a   1.000
_cell.length_b   1.000
_cell.length_c   1.000
_cell.angle_alpha   90.00
_cell.angle_beta   90.00
_cell.angle_gamma   90.00
#
_symmetry.space_group_name_H-M   'P 1'
#
loop_
_entity.id
_entity.type
_entity.pdbx_description
1 polymer ?
#
loop_
_entity_poly.entity_id
_entity_poly.type
_entity_poly.pdbx_seq_one_letter_code
_entity_poly.pdbx_strand_id
1 'polypeptide(L)'
;MSWLCRDSDVLVKDLNVLDFEPRDSQIFMIERRDDTPDLTDSWTRNTDSEWEQWLDTNQPVQRGSGSSRINLILGGRAQFPWDHDPAAVLTLPWSQQIFSSIRQRFFVHSAIVRAMNRNTSCMFSQMTFEWKVEGTEQRSYVYICRTAASWPNDMALSVTFFPDTLTTHGVLFGCDLAKPDMYDSSITLADIITRRLVRSDTQVFHPMMLPTIFADAERDRQIELVREKLEQLGRRIDHITYTKVDSKPASTFHDEMRSPTGSEKSFLRFRLFKGHHSQRSMTASSSSSAENGGVGPSRLNASPGKAEIPTAKLWQQISRLRIGLCNWQRQLLKMISHVEDLNRVEFAPLCPTLKYTETQRLQFIQTGERIRDRLQELVDEYDEYIRECSHIMEGFSLATQLEISQISRSDAKTNQEISQVNLDVAQMTRRDGSVMKSIAVLGMIFLPASFATAFFSMGFFDVSKDSEGAAVSSLIWIYVLAALMLTLGTMATFYVCILKERKNEAAYNESPEV
;
A
#
# COMPACT_ATOMS: atom_id res chain seq x y z
N MET A 1 2.95 26.58 -11.13
CA MET A 1 2.31 26.57 -12.46
C MET A 1 3.25 27.26 -13.43
N SER A 2 3.70 26.61 -14.51
CA SER A 2 4.44 27.27 -15.61
C SER A 2 3.42 27.99 -16.49
N TRP A 3 2.94 29.11 -16.00
CA TRP A 3 2.11 30.00 -16.80
C TRP A 3 3.03 30.67 -17.83
N LEU A 4 2.76 30.46 -19.12
CA LEU A 4 3.31 31.22 -20.28
C LEU A 4 4.83 31.47 -20.33
N CYS A 5 5.67 30.56 -19.83
CA CYS A 5 7.12 30.70 -20.01
C CYS A 5 7.47 30.34 -21.46
N ARG A 6 7.70 31.37 -22.29
CA ARG A 6 8.16 31.27 -23.68
C ARG A 6 9.66 30.99 -23.81
N ASP A 7 10.37 30.86 -22.68
CA ASP A 7 11.81 30.65 -22.67
C ASP A 7 12.13 29.16 -22.55
N SER A 8 12.84 28.64 -23.56
CA SER A 8 13.38 27.28 -23.60
C SER A 8 14.61 27.10 -22.70
N ASP A 9 15.14 28.19 -22.14
CA ASP A 9 16.31 28.18 -21.28
C ASP A 9 15.99 27.60 -19.90
N VAL A 10 16.89 26.72 -19.44
CA VAL A 10 16.83 26.13 -18.12
C VAL A 10 17.49 27.11 -17.15
N LEU A 11 16.77 27.52 -16.12
CA LEU A 11 17.33 28.33 -15.05
C LEU A 11 18.47 27.54 -14.38
N VAL A 12 19.55 28.21 -13.98
CA VAL A 12 20.65 27.57 -13.23
C VAL A 12 20.13 26.81 -12.00
N LYS A 13 19.06 27.32 -11.38
CA LYS A 13 18.36 26.66 -10.27
C LYS A 13 17.73 25.32 -10.64
N ASP A 14 17.23 25.16 -11.87
CA ASP A 14 16.62 23.92 -12.36
C ASP A 14 17.71 22.86 -12.64
N LEU A 15 18.91 23.27 -13.08
CA LEU A 15 20.05 22.35 -13.28
C LEU A 15 20.59 21.77 -11.96
N ASN A 16 20.55 22.54 -10.87
CA ASN A 16 21.01 22.09 -9.55
C ASN A 16 20.15 20.98 -8.93
N VAL A 17 18.98 20.67 -9.52
CA VAL A 17 18.10 19.58 -9.08
C VAL A 17 18.50 18.24 -9.71
N LEU A 18 19.30 18.28 -10.77
CA LEU A 18 19.71 17.09 -11.51
C LEU A 18 21.04 16.57 -10.98
N ASP A 19 21.11 15.26 -10.78
CA ASP A 19 22.36 14.57 -10.50
C ASP A 19 22.88 13.97 -11.81
N PHE A 20 24.20 13.92 -11.98
CA PHE A 20 24.83 13.45 -13.22
C PHE A 20 25.77 12.29 -12.91
N GLU A 21 25.42 11.10 -13.38
CA GLU A 21 26.20 9.87 -13.24
C GLU A 21 26.34 9.18 -14.60
N PRO A 22 27.51 9.22 -15.25
CA PRO A 22 27.71 8.60 -16.56
C PRO A 22 27.35 7.11 -16.58
N ARG A 23 26.43 6.72 -17.46
CA ARG A 23 25.91 5.35 -17.61
C ARG A 23 25.55 5.06 -19.07
N ASP A 24 25.39 3.78 -19.35
CA ASP A 24 24.99 3.28 -20.66
C ASP A 24 23.67 3.94 -21.11
N SER A 25 23.69 4.42 -22.34
CA SER A 25 22.54 5.04 -22.98
C SER A 25 22.48 4.59 -24.43
N GLN A 26 21.28 4.25 -24.91
CA GLN A 26 21.07 3.76 -26.26
C GLN A 26 20.48 4.87 -27.12
N ILE A 27 20.97 5.00 -28.34
CA ILE A 27 20.47 5.91 -29.36
C ILE A 27 19.87 5.07 -30.45
N PHE A 28 18.65 5.42 -30.85
CA PHE A 28 17.92 4.74 -31.90
C PHE A 28 17.45 5.76 -32.92
N MET A 29 17.80 5.54 -34.19
CA MET A 29 17.33 6.36 -35.30
C MET A 29 16.61 5.46 -36.30
N ILE A 30 15.42 5.89 -36.71
CA ILE A 30 14.66 5.25 -37.77
C ILE A 30 14.20 6.29 -38.77
N GLU A 31 14.47 6.03 -40.06
CA GLU A 31 14.01 6.85 -41.18
C GLU A 31 13.23 6.00 -42.16
N ARG A 32 12.02 6.46 -42.49
CA ARG A 32 11.15 5.86 -43.50
C ARG A 32 11.08 6.74 -44.73
N ARG A 33 11.30 6.11 -45.89
CA ARG A 33 11.34 6.78 -47.19
C ARG A 33 10.48 6.00 -48.18
N ASP A 34 9.82 6.70 -49.09
CA ASP A 34 8.78 6.12 -49.95
C ASP A 34 9.24 4.94 -50.83
N ASP A 35 10.50 4.92 -51.27
CA ASP A 35 11.01 3.95 -52.28
C ASP A 35 12.27 3.16 -51.84
N THR A 36 12.71 3.25 -50.58
CA THR A 36 13.92 2.55 -50.09
C THR A 36 13.65 1.81 -48.79
N PRO A 37 14.37 0.70 -48.49
CA PRO A 37 14.21 0.01 -47.21
C PRO A 37 14.45 0.96 -46.03
N ASP A 38 13.70 0.73 -44.95
CA ASP A 38 13.80 1.46 -43.69
C ASP A 38 15.26 1.50 -43.23
N LEU A 39 15.77 2.71 -42.99
CA LEU A 39 17.08 2.91 -42.39
C LEU A 39 16.90 2.89 -40.88
N THR A 40 17.40 1.83 -40.24
CA THR A 40 17.37 1.68 -38.79
C THR A 40 18.79 1.55 -38.29
N ASP A 41 19.21 2.52 -37.48
CA ASP A 41 20.50 2.51 -36.82
C ASP A 41 20.32 2.56 -35.30
N SER A 42 21.07 1.73 -34.59
CA SER A 42 21.09 1.69 -33.12
C SER A 42 22.52 1.73 -32.64
N TRP A 43 22.80 2.60 -31.67
CA TRP A 43 24.11 2.71 -31.02
C TRP A 43 23.95 2.66 -29.51
N THR A 44 24.84 1.97 -28.81
CA THR A 44 24.97 2.04 -27.35
C THR A 44 26.23 2.83 -27.02
N ARG A 45 26.11 3.81 -26.12
CA ARG A 45 27.14 4.79 -25.81
C ARG A 45 27.25 5.00 -24.31
N ASN A 46 28.48 4.95 -23.81
CA ASN A 46 28.76 4.94 -22.38
C ASN A 46 29.72 6.07 -21.98
N THR A 47 30.59 6.52 -22.89
CA THR A 47 31.63 7.52 -22.59
C THR A 47 31.32 8.89 -23.19
N ASP A 48 31.77 9.94 -22.50
CA ASP A 48 31.50 11.31 -22.88
C ASP A 48 32.06 11.69 -24.27
N SER A 49 33.26 11.20 -24.60
CA SER A 49 33.89 11.46 -25.90
C SER A 49 33.17 10.80 -27.07
N GLU A 50 32.58 9.61 -26.87
CA GLU A 50 31.76 8.97 -27.91
C GLU A 50 30.47 9.75 -28.17
N TRP A 51 29.90 10.35 -27.13
CA TRP A 51 28.74 11.23 -27.24
C TRP A 51 29.05 12.49 -28.03
N GLU A 52 30.16 13.18 -27.72
CA GLU A 52 30.59 14.37 -28.47
C GLU A 52 30.83 14.05 -29.95
N GLN A 53 31.60 12.99 -30.22
CA GLN A 53 31.88 12.56 -31.59
C GLN A 53 30.59 12.23 -32.36
N TRP A 54 29.65 11.53 -31.71
CA TRP A 54 28.38 11.17 -32.35
C TRP A 54 27.50 12.40 -32.59
N LEU A 55 27.40 13.30 -31.61
CA LEU A 55 26.60 14.53 -31.71
C LEU A 55 27.13 15.50 -32.78
N ASP A 56 28.43 15.49 -33.03
CA ASP A 56 29.06 16.31 -34.07
C ASP A 56 28.99 15.64 -35.46
N THR A 57 29.07 14.31 -35.53
CA THR A 57 28.98 13.56 -36.79
C THR A 57 27.53 13.47 -37.30
N ASN A 58 26.58 13.22 -36.40
CA ASN A 58 25.17 13.05 -36.69
C ASN A 58 24.40 14.31 -36.32
N GLN A 59 24.80 15.44 -36.91
CA GLN A 59 23.96 16.62 -36.86
C GLN A 59 22.59 16.29 -37.45
N PRO A 60 21.48 16.70 -36.79
CA PRO A 60 20.15 16.65 -37.39
C PRO A 60 20.07 17.71 -38.50
N VAL A 61 20.87 17.56 -39.56
CA VAL A 61 20.82 18.41 -40.74
C VAL A 61 19.48 18.15 -41.40
N GLN A 62 18.67 19.20 -41.50
CA GLN A 62 17.41 19.20 -42.22
C GLN A 62 17.68 18.92 -43.71
N ARG A 63 17.62 17.66 -44.10
CA ARG A 63 17.57 17.26 -45.51
C ARG A 63 16.11 17.19 -45.95
N GLY A 64 15.88 17.58 -47.20
CA GLY A 64 14.57 17.96 -47.71
C GLY A 64 13.47 16.89 -47.69
N SER A 65 12.24 17.41 -47.60
CA SER A 65 10.95 16.93 -48.11
C SER A 65 10.91 15.49 -48.64
N GLY A 66 10.51 14.53 -47.81
CA GLY A 66 10.01 13.23 -48.27
C GLY A 66 10.07 12.10 -47.26
N SER A 67 11.06 12.08 -46.36
CA SER A 67 11.20 11.01 -45.37
C SER A 67 10.72 11.42 -43.97
N SER A 68 10.09 10.49 -43.26
CA SER A 68 9.72 10.67 -41.85
C SER A 68 10.76 10.01 -40.96
N ARG A 69 11.25 10.74 -39.95
CA ARG A 69 12.35 10.27 -39.09
C ARG A 69 12.00 10.39 -37.61
N ILE A 70 12.39 9.39 -36.83
CA ILE A 70 12.40 9.45 -35.37
C ILE A 70 13.85 9.29 -34.89
N ASN A 71 14.33 10.27 -34.14
CA ASN A 71 15.58 10.23 -33.40
C ASN A 71 15.22 10.05 -31.91
N LEU A 72 15.60 8.93 -31.31
CA LEU A 72 15.24 8.58 -29.94
C LEU A 72 16.51 8.30 -29.12
N ILE A 73 16.64 9.01 -27.99
CA ILE A 73 17.64 8.70 -26.96
C ILE A 73 16.93 7.98 -25.81
N LEU A 74 17.49 6.86 -25.40
CA LEU A 74 17.07 6.05 -24.26
C LEU A 74 18.15 6.15 -23.17
N GLY A 75 17.91 7.01 -22.19
CA GLY A 75 18.81 7.21 -21.06
C GLY A 75 18.66 6.09 -20.03
N GLY A 76 19.79 5.47 -19.67
CA GLY A 76 19.83 4.43 -18.64
C GLY A 76 19.36 4.89 -17.27
N ARG A 77 18.71 4.00 -16.53
CA ARG A 77 18.20 4.24 -15.17
C ARG A 77 19.32 4.19 -14.12
N ALA A 78 19.25 5.08 -13.14
CA ALA A 78 20.05 4.99 -11.93
C ALA A 78 19.61 3.83 -11.03
N GLN A 79 20.54 2.96 -10.67
CA GLN A 79 20.36 1.88 -9.70
C GLN A 79 20.88 2.33 -8.35
N PHE A 80 19.99 2.40 -7.36
CA PHE A 80 20.33 2.68 -5.98
C PHE A 80 20.23 1.40 -5.14
N PRO A 81 20.96 1.28 -4.02
CA PRO A 81 20.88 0.12 -3.12
C PRO A 81 19.49 -0.13 -2.49
N TRP A 82 18.62 0.90 -2.51
CA TRP A 82 17.27 0.84 -1.97
C TRP A 82 16.25 0.71 -3.11
N ASP A 83 15.28 -0.21 -2.97
CA ASP A 83 14.28 -0.54 -4.02
C ASP A 83 13.36 0.63 -4.42
N HIS A 84 13.29 1.71 -3.64
CA HIS A 84 12.37 2.83 -3.87
C HIS A 84 13.02 4.19 -3.58
N ASP A 85 13.70 4.76 -4.57
CA ASP A 85 14.05 6.19 -4.56
C ASP A 85 13.17 6.95 -5.58
N PRO A 86 12.27 7.85 -5.14
CA PRO A 86 11.46 8.69 -6.04
C PRO A 86 12.31 9.64 -6.90
N ALA A 87 13.60 9.83 -6.59
CA ALA A 87 14.52 10.70 -7.31
C ALA A 87 15.27 9.99 -8.46
N ALA A 88 15.05 8.70 -8.73
CA ALA A 88 15.86 7.97 -9.71
C ALA A 88 15.82 8.51 -11.15
N VAL A 89 14.80 9.30 -11.51
CA VAL A 89 14.69 9.98 -12.82
C VAL A 89 15.49 11.29 -12.85
N LEU A 90 15.82 11.87 -11.69
CA LEU A 90 16.62 13.10 -11.58
C LEU A 90 18.11 12.83 -11.78
N THR A 91 18.55 11.59 -11.58
CA THR A 91 19.92 11.14 -11.86
C THR A 91 20.03 10.77 -13.33
N LEU A 92 20.70 11.63 -14.09
CA LEU A 92 20.87 11.51 -15.53
C LEU A 92 22.13 10.69 -15.88
N PRO A 93 22.08 9.87 -16.95
CA PRO A 93 23.18 9.00 -17.37
C PRO A 93 24.31 9.71 -18.13
N TRP A 94 24.29 11.05 -18.18
CA TRP A 94 25.25 11.86 -18.94
C TRP A 94 25.94 12.88 -18.03
N SER A 95 27.04 13.48 -18.49
CA SER A 95 27.57 14.69 -17.87
C SER A 95 26.71 15.92 -18.19
N GLN A 96 26.83 16.97 -17.37
CA GLN A 96 26.11 18.22 -17.56
C GLN A 96 26.40 18.89 -18.92
N GLN A 97 27.62 18.74 -19.44
CA GLN A 97 28.02 19.26 -20.76
C GLN A 97 27.28 18.52 -21.88
N ILE A 98 27.25 17.19 -21.84
CA ILE A 98 26.54 16.37 -22.82
C ILE A 98 25.04 16.61 -22.75
N PHE A 99 24.47 16.71 -21.54
CA PHE A 99 23.05 17.00 -21.40
C PHE A 99 22.67 18.37 -22.01
N SER A 100 23.53 19.39 -21.84
CA SER A 100 23.34 20.70 -22.48
C SER A 100 23.42 20.59 -24.01
N SER A 101 24.35 19.78 -24.49
CA SER A 101 24.54 19.45 -25.89
C SER A 101 23.35 18.69 -26.51
N ILE A 102 22.80 17.70 -25.80
CA ILE A 102 21.59 16.97 -26.19
C ILE A 102 20.39 17.91 -26.22
N ARG A 103 20.22 18.78 -25.22
CA ARG A 103 19.11 19.74 -25.20
C ARG A 103 19.06 20.63 -26.44
N GLN A 104 20.22 21.14 -26.87
CA GLN A 104 20.32 21.98 -28.05
C GLN A 104 20.02 21.21 -29.34
N ARG A 105 20.54 19.98 -29.46
CA ARG A 105 20.45 19.18 -30.70
C ARG A 105 19.12 18.41 -30.84
N PHE A 106 18.53 17.99 -29.74
CA PHE A 106 17.23 17.28 -29.68
C PHE A 106 16.05 18.20 -29.34
N PHE A 107 16.28 19.52 -29.21
CA PHE A 107 15.24 20.51 -28.93
C PHE A 107 14.41 20.16 -27.69
N VAL A 108 15.11 19.78 -26.61
CA VAL A 108 14.47 19.39 -25.35
C VAL A 108 14.09 20.65 -24.58
N HIS A 109 12.79 20.82 -24.35
CA HIS A 109 12.25 21.99 -23.67
C HIS A 109 12.54 21.96 -22.15
N SER A 110 12.85 23.12 -21.55
CA SER A 110 13.22 23.27 -20.13
C SER A 110 12.19 22.72 -19.14
N ALA A 111 10.92 22.70 -19.54
CA ALA A 111 9.84 22.19 -18.69
C ALA A 111 10.00 20.71 -18.30
N ILE A 112 10.82 19.91 -19.01
CA ILE A 112 11.09 18.51 -18.63
C ILE A 112 11.75 18.43 -17.25
N VAL A 113 12.67 19.35 -16.91
CA VAL A 113 13.37 19.33 -15.62
C VAL A 113 12.39 19.58 -14.48
N ARG A 114 11.48 20.53 -14.67
CA ARG A 114 10.40 20.80 -13.71
C ARG A 114 9.39 19.66 -13.64
N ALA A 115 9.14 18.96 -14.75
CA ALA A 115 8.31 17.78 -14.79
C ALA A 115 8.93 16.63 -13.99
N MET A 116 10.24 16.42 -14.12
CA MET A 116 10.98 15.39 -13.38
C MET A 116 11.02 15.67 -11.88
N ASN A 117 11.20 16.94 -11.49
CA ASN A 117 11.19 17.35 -10.08
C ASN A 117 9.81 17.22 -9.40
N ARG A 118 8.72 17.11 -10.16
CA ARG A 118 7.39 16.82 -9.59
C ARG A 118 7.32 15.33 -9.24
N ASN A 119 7.66 15.02 -7.99
CA ASN A 119 7.79 13.66 -7.47
C ASN A 119 6.45 12.96 -7.09
N THR A 120 5.29 13.62 -7.18
CA THR A 120 4.04 13.05 -6.65
C THR A 120 3.02 12.59 -7.68
N SER A 121 3.10 13.01 -8.95
CA SER A 121 2.00 12.77 -9.90
C SER A 121 2.48 12.58 -11.32
N CYS A 122 1.87 11.63 -12.01
CA CYS A 122 2.03 11.46 -13.45
C CYS A 122 1.47 12.67 -14.20
N MET A 123 2.00 12.91 -15.40
CA MET A 123 1.68 14.11 -16.17
C MET A 123 1.80 13.83 -17.67
N PHE A 124 0.82 14.33 -18.42
CA PHE A 124 0.93 14.58 -19.85
C PHE A 124 0.74 16.07 -20.09
N SER A 125 1.68 16.69 -20.82
CA SER A 125 1.63 18.09 -21.21
C SER A 125 1.97 18.20 -22.68
N GLN A 126 1.16 18.94 -23.42
CA GLN A 126 1.39 19.32 -24.81
C GLN A 126 1.59 20.83 -24.89
N MET A 127 2.50 21.28 -25.73
CA MET A 127 2.70 22.70 -26.02
C MET A 127 3.19 22.89 -27.46
N THR A 128 2.81 24.00 -28.07
CA THR A 128 3.43 24.49 -29.31
C THR A 128 4.56 25.44 -28.96
N PHE A 129 5.72 25.26 -29.58
CA PHE A 129 6.90 26.08 -29.33
C PHE A 129 7.62 26.43 -30.62
N GLU A 130 8.08 27.67 -30.73
CA GLU A 130 8.82 28.18 -31.89
C GLU A 130 10.32 28.21 -31.56
N TRP A 131 11.09 27.37 -32.24
CA TRP A 131 12.53 27.31 -32.09
C TRP A 131 13.21 28.25 -33.07
N LYS A 132 14.22 28.97 -32.60
CA LYS A 132 15.09 29.77 -33.47
C LYS A 132 16.26 28.91 -33.90
N VAL A 133 16.17 28.34 -35.10
CA VAL A 133 17.21 27.50 -35.70
C VAL A 133 17.83 28.25 -36.85
N GLU A 134 19.13 28.57 -36.75
CA GLU A 134 19.89 29.24 -37.82
C GLU A 134 19.24 30.54 -38.35
N GLY A 135 18.52 31.26 -37.49
CA GLY A 135 17.82 32.51 -37.84
C GLY A 135 16.41 32.34 -38.42
N THR A 136 15.94 31.11 -38.62
CA THR A 136 14.54 30.82 -38.99
C THR A 136 13.73 30.37 -37.78
N GLU A 137 12.50 30.88 -37.67
CA GLU A 137 11.55 30.45 -36.64
C GLU A 137 10.81 29.20 -37.13
N GLN A 138 11.07 28.07 -36.49
CA GLN A 138 10.44 26.79 -36.79
C GLN A 138 9.45 26.41 -35.70
N ARG A 139 8.19 26.27 -36.08
CA ARG A 139 7.14 25.81 -35.16
C ARG A 139 7.33 24.32 -34.90
N SER A 140 7.18 23.92 -33.64
CA SER A 140 7.25 22.53 -33.20
C SER A 140 6.14 22.20 -32.22
N TYR A 141 5.85 20.91 -32.12
CA TYR A 141 4.98 20.34 -31.09
C TYR A 141 5.82 19.63 -30.05
N VAL A 142 5.76 20.07 -28.80
CA VAL A 142 6.51 19.51 -27.69
C VAL A 142 5.57 18.76 -26.74
N TYR A 143 5.90 17.51 -26.47
CA TYR A 143 5.21 16.62 -25.54
C TYR A 143 6.12 16.28 -24.38
N ILE A 144 5.58 16.41 -23.18
CA ILE A 144 6.27 16.04 -21.95
C ILE A 144 5.38 15.06 -21.21
N CYS A 145 5.88 13.85 -21.03
CA CYS A 145 5.23 12.80 -20.27
C CYS A 145 6.06 12.43 -19.05
N ARG A 146 5.38 12.12 -17.94
CA ARG A 146 5.99 11.73 -16.68
C ARG A 146 5.14 10.65 -16.04
N THR A 147 5.76 9.56 -15.63
CA THR A 147 5.09 8.49 -14.89
C THR A 147 5.04 8.80 -13.39
N ALA A 148 4.35 7.97 -12.59
CA ALA A 148 4.19 8.24 -11.17
C ALA A 148 5.42 7.83 -10.34
N ALA A 149 6.12 8.81 -9.74
CA ALA A 149 7.25 8.59 -8.80
C ALA A 149 6.89 7.91 -7.48
N SER A 150 5.60 7.64 -7.24
CA SER A 150 5.15 6.89 -6.06
C SER A 150 5.59 5.42 -6.07
N TRP A 151 6.07 4.93 -7.21
CA TRP A 151 6.35 3.52 -7.48
C TRP A 151 7.74 3.36 -8.11
N PRO A 152 8.37 2.18 -7.98
CA PRO A 152 9.68 1.94 -8.57
C PRO A 152 9.61 2.01 -10.10
N ASN A 153 10.78 2.07 -10.73
CA ASN A 153 10.93 2.05 -12.17
C ASN A 153 10.20 3.21 -12.90
N ASP A 154 10.36 4.37 -12.32
CA ASP A 154 9.78 5.61 -12.79
C ASP A 154 10.51 6.19 -14.02
N MET A 155 9.81 6.90 -14.91
CA MET A 155 10.27 7.33 -16.23
C MET A 155 9.77 8.74 -16.58
N ALA A 156 10.49 9.41 -17.49
CA ALA A 156 10.06 10.66 -18.10
C ALA A 156 10.37 10.65 -19.59
N LEU A 157 9.55 11.33 -20.39
CA LEU A 157 9.71 11.42 -21.84
C LEU A 157 9.56 12.89 -22.26
N SER A 158 10.49 13.35 -23.10
CA SER A 158 10.38 14.59 -23.85
C SER A 158 10.36 14.27 -25.34
N VAL A 159 9.39 14.78 -26.08
CA VAL A 159 9.29 14.61 -27.53
C VAL A 159 9.08 15.96 -28.19
N THR A 160 9.82 16.26 -29.24
CA THR A 160 9.69 17.47 -30.04
C THR A 160 9.52 17.08 -31.50
N PHE A 161 8.36 17.38 -32.07
CA PHE A 161 8.02 17.10 -33.46
C PHE A 161 8.05 18.37 -34.30
N PHE A 162 8.76 18.31 -35.43
CA PHE A 162 8.80 19.38 -36.42
C PHE A 162 7.88 19.02 -37.60
N PRO A 163 6.75 19.75 -37.78
CA PRO A 163 5.81 19.51 -38.85
C PRO A 163 6.41 19.74 -40.24
N ASP A 164 7.33 20.71 -40.38
CA ASP A 164 7.90 21.11 -41.67
C ASP A 164 8.91 20.08 -42.23
N THR A 165 9.60 19.35 -41.35
CA THR A 165 10.61 18.35 -41.72
C THR A 165 10.17 16.91 -41.50
N LEU A 166 9.00 16.68 -40.88
CA LEU A 166 8.53 15.35 -40.47
C LEU A 166 9.49 14.60 -39.54
N THR A 167 10.28 15.33 -38.76
CA THR A 167 11.25 14.77 -37.81
C THR A 167 10.75 14.85 -36.37
N THR A 168 10.82 13.72 -35.66
CA THR A 168 10.53 13.63 -34.24
C THR A 168 11.81 13.39 -33.45
N HIS A 169 12.12 14.25 -32.49
CA HIS A 169 13.21 14.09 -31.54
C HIS A 169 12.64 13.67 -30.20
N GLY A 170 13.08 12.54 -29.65
CA GLY A 170 12.61 11.99 -28.39
C GLY A 170 13.77 11.72 -27.44
N VAL A 171 13.59 12.04 -26.16
CA VAL A 171 14.50 11.64 -25.08
C VAL A 171 13.69 11.00 -23.97
N LEU A 172 13.91 9.70 -23.75
CA LEU A 172 13.35 8.94 -22.65
C LEU A 172 14.38 8.86 -21.52
N PHE A 173 13.96 9.20 -20.31
CA PHE A 173 14.75 9.17 -19.09
C PHE A 173 14.29 8.01 -18.20
N GLY A 174 15.25 7.28 -17.63
CA GLY A 174 14.96 6.16 -16.74
C GLY A 174 14.61 4.86 -17.47
N CYS A 175 15.17 4.60 -18.66
CA CYS A 175 14.99 3.31 -19.31
C CYS A 175 15.81 2.23 -18.61
N ASP A 176 15.25 1.04 -18.42
CA ASP A 176 16.03 -0.11 -17.97
C ASP A 176 16.68 -0.79 -19.18
N LEU A 177 18.00 -0.72 -19.24
CA LEU A 177 18.82 -1.30 -20.31
C LEU A 177 19.40 -2.66 -19.91
N ALA A 178 19.23 -3.09 -18.66
CA ALA A 178 19.87 -4.29 -18.11
C ALA A 178 18.89 -5.31 -17.52
N LYS A 179 17.68 -4.91 -17.11
CA LYS A 179 16.66 -5.87 -16.63
C LYS A 179 15.80 -6.37 -17.79
N PRO A 180 15.64 -7.70 -17.93
CA PRO A 180 14.72 -8.26 -18.90
C PRO A 180 13.26 -8.11 -18.48
N ASP A 181 12.38 -8.04 -19.47
CA ASP A 181 10.94 -7.85 -19.34
C ASP A 181 10.18 -9.12 -18.89
N MET A 182 8.93 -8.93 -18.46
CA MET A 182 8.08 -9.90 -17.76
C MET A 182 7.83 -11.22 -18.52
N TYR A 183 7.78 -11.20 -19.84
CA TYR A 183 7.45 -12.38 -20.65
C TYR A 183 8.65 -13.13 -21.21
N ASP A 184 9.82 -12.48 -21.27
CA ASP A 184 11.01 -13.04 -21.88
C ASP A 184 12.26 -12.47 -21.20
N SER A 185 13.02 -13.36 -20.54
CA SER A 185 14.26 -13.04 -19.82
C SER A 185 15.37 -12.46 -20.72
N SER A 186 15.12 -12.28 -22.02
CA SER A 186 16.08 -11.79 -23.02
C SER A 186 15.76 -10.42 -23.63
N ILE A 187 14.61 -9.80 -23.33
CA ILE A 187 14.15 -8.57 -24.00
C ILE A 187 14.11 -7.40 -23.01
N THR A 188 14.79 -6.29 -23.31
CA THR A 188 14.75 -5.07 -22.49
C THR A 188 13.60 -4.13 -22.87
N LEU A 189 13.26 -3.16 -22.03
CA LEU A 189 12.27 -2.12 -22.38
C LEU A 189 12.68 -1.35 -23.65
N ALA A 190 13.98 -1.10 -23.81
CA ALA A 190 14.52 -0.49 -25.01
C ALA A 190 14.27 -1.33 -26.27
N ASP A 191 14.45 -2.65 -26.18
CA ASP A 191 14.14 -3.56 -27.29
C ASP A 191 12.65 -3.56 -27.64
N ILE A 192 11.76 -3.46 -26.64
CA ILE A 192 10.32 -3.41 -26.89
C ILE A 192 9.95 -2.12 -27.63
N ILE A 193 10.47 -0.98 -27.19
CA ILE A 193 10.20 0.31 -27.81
C ILE A 193 10.73 0.32 -29.26
N THR A 194 11.98 -0.09 -29.47
CA THR A 194 12.61 -0.11 -30.80
C THR A 194 11.91 -1.11 -31.73
N ARG A 195 11.59 -2.32 -31.27
CA ARG A 195 10.83 -3.31 -32.06
C ARG A 195 9.44 -2.79 -32.45
N ARG A 196 8.74 -2.08 -31.56
CA ARG A 196 7.43 -1.49 -31.90
C ARG A 196 7.53 -0.40 -32.96
N LEU A 197 8.59 0.42 -32.92
CA LEU A 197 8.84 1.44 -33.94
C LEU A 197 9.18 0.82 -35.30
N VAL A 198 10.10 -0.15 -35.33
CA VAL A 198 10.51 -0.86 -36.57
C VAL A 198 9.35 -1.62 -37.19
N ARG A 199 8.51 -2.26 -36.38
CA ARG A 199 7.35 -3.04 -36.85
C ARG A 199 6.11 -2.22 -37.15
N SER A 200 6.13 -0.90 -36.95
CA SER A 200 5.00 -0.07 -37.34
C SER A 200 4.82 -0.17 -38.87
N ASP A 201 3.59 -0.12 -39.38
CA ASP A 201 3.33 -0.16 -40.85
C ASP A 201 3.18 1.25 -41.45
N THR A 202 3.46 2.30 -40.67
CA THR A 202 3.16 3.70 -41.02
C THR A 202 4.32 4.33 -41.79
N GLN A 203 4.10 4.81 -43.01
CA GLN A 203 5.18 5.50 -43.76
C GLN A 203 5.56 6.83 -43.12
N VAL A 204 4.58 7.54 -42.53
CA VAL A 204 4.82 8.78 -41.77
C VAL A 204 4.60 8.54 -40.28
N PHE A 205 5.56 8.99 -39.46
CA PHE A 205 5.46 8.88 -38.01
C PHE A 205 4.58 9.97 -37.43
N HIS A 206 3.47 9.56 -36.81
CA HIS A 206 2.58 10.48 -36.10
C HIS A 206 3.25 11.00 -34.80
N PRO A 207 3.10 12.29 -34.45
CA PRO A 207 3.75 12.89 -33.26
C PRO A 207 3.40 12.19 -31.94
N MET A 208 2.20 11.61 -31.84
CA MET A 208 1.75 10.86 -30.66
C MET A 208 2.25 9.41 -30.59
N MET A 209 3.04 8.91 -31.55
CA MET A 209 3.57 7.54 -31.51
C MET A 209 4.42 7.27 -30.26
N LEU A 210 5.40 8.12 -29.97
CA LEU A 210 6.26 7.96 -28.79
C LEU A 210 5.49 8.13 -27.46
N PRO A 211 4.62 9.16 -27.30
CA PRO A 211 3.73 9.24 -26.13
C PRO A 211 2.86 8.00 -25.92
N THR A 212 2.33 7.39 -26.98
CA THR A 212 1.49 6.18 -26.88
C THR A 212 2.31 4.95 -26.48
N ILE A 213 3.50 4.77 -27.06
CA ILE A 213 4.40 3.68 -26.64
C ILE A 213 4.81 3.84 -25.17
N PHE A 214 5.06 5.09 -24.73
CA PHE A 214 5.31 5.39 -23.32
C PHE A 214 4.12 5.06 -22.43
N ALA A 215 2.89 5.29 -22.90
CA ALA A 215 1.69 4.94 -22.16
C ALA A 215 1.50 3.42 -22.03
N ASP A 216 1.83 2.64 -23.06
CA ASP A 216 1.85 1.19 -22.96
C ASP A 216 2.92 0.69 -21.98
N ALA A 217 4.12 1.27 -22.00
CA ALA A 217 5.18 0.91 -21.06
C ALA A 217 4.79 1.22 -19.60
N GLU A 218 4.07 2.33 -19.38
CA GLU A 218 3.51 2.66 -18.08
C GLU A 218 2.46 1.65 -17.62
N ARG A 219 1.63 1.19 -18.55
CA ARG A 219 0.63 0.16 -18.31
C ARG A 219 1.26 -1.14 -17.84
N ASP A 220 2.28 -1.62 -18.54
CA ASP A 220 2.97 -2.86 -18.15
C ASP A 220 3.55 -2.75 -16.73
N ARG A 221 4.12 -1.58 -16.37
CA ARG A 221 4.64 -1.33 -15.01
C ARG A 221 3.54 -1.29 -13.94
N GLN A 222 2.45 -0.56 -14.18
CA GLN A 222 1.40 -0.38 -13.18
C GLN A 222 0.61 -1.66 -12.92
N ILE A 223 0.37 -2.48 -13.96
CA ILE A 223 -0.33 -3.76 -13.81
C ILE A 223 0.42 -4.72 -12.91
N GLU A 224 1.75 -4.80 -13.05
CA GLU A 224 2.56 -5.68 -12.22
C GLU A 224 2.44 -5.31 -10.73
N LEU A 225 2.47 -4.00 -10.44
CA LEU A 225 2.29 -3.49 -9.08
C LEU A 225 0.88 -3.79 -8.55
N VAL A 226 -0.16 -3.63 -9.38
CA VAL A 226 -1.54 -3.96 -9.00
C VAL A 226 -1.64 -5.44 -8.64
N ARG A 227 -1.18 -6.34 -9.51
CA ARG A 227 -1.24 -7.79 -9.26
C ARG A 227 -0.52 -8.19 -7.98
N GLU A 228 0.70 -7.69 -7.77
CA GLU A 228 1.48 -7.99 -6.57
C GLU A 228 0.74 -7.55 -5.28
N LYS A 229 0.19 -6.34 -5.27
CA LYS A 229 -0.51 -5.81 -4.08
C LYS A 229 -1.89 -6.45 -3.87
N LEU A 230 -2.62 -6.72 -4.94
CA LEU A 230 -3.90 -7.44 -4.86
C LEU A 230 -3.71 -8.84 -4.26
N GLU A 231 -2.67 -9.58 -4.68
CA GLU A 231 -2.37 -10.89 -4.10
C GLU A 231 -2.00 -10.81 -2.62
N GLN A 232 -1.17 -9.84 -2.22
CA GLN A 232 -0.80 -9.64 -0.82
C GLN A 232 -2.02 -9.36 0.05
N LEU A 233 -2.94 -8.50 -0.41
CA LEU A 233 -4.14 -8.17 0.34
C LEU A 233 -5.15 -9.31 0.33
N GLY A 234 -5.31 -10.01 -0.79
CA GLY A 234 -6.17 -11.19 -0.89
C GLY A 234 -5.77 -12.26 0.12
N ARG A 235 -4.48 -12.61 0.19
CA ARG A 235 -3.95 -13.56 1.19
C ARG A 235 -4.22 -13.10 2.62
N ARG A 236 -4.21 -11.79 2.88
CA ARG A 236 -4.49 -11.23 4.21
C ARG A 236 -5.97 -11.32 4.58
N ILE A 237 -6.86 -11.06 3.63
CA ILE A 237 -8.32 -11.25 3.80
C ILE A 237 -8.62 -12.73 4.08
N ASP A 238 -8.00 -13.63 3.31
CA ASP A 238 -8.13 -15.07 3.51
C ASP A 238 -7.65 -15.47 4.92
N HIS A 239 -6.51 -14.95 5.39
CA HIS A 239 -6.01 -15.23 6.74
C HIS A 239 -6.99 -14.78 7.84
N ILE A 240 -7.57 -13.59 7.73
CA ILE A 240 -8.60 -13.08 8.67
C ILE A 240 -9.83 -13.99 8.68
N THR A 241 -10.16 -14.57 7.52
CA THR A 241 -11.33 -15.44 7.36
C THR A 241 -11.06 -16.87 7.87
N TYR A 242 -9.89 -17.45 7.54
CA TYR A 242 -9.55 -18.85 7.82
C TYR A 242 -9.03 -19.11 9.25
N THR A 243 -8.36 -18.16 9.90
CA THR A 243 -7.94 -18.28 11.32
C THR A 243 -9.10 -18.60 12.28
N LYS A 244 -10.33 -18.40 11.82
CA LYS A 244 -11.56 -18.62 12.57
C LYS A 244 -12.22 -19.97 12.33
N VAL A 245 -11.87 -20.73 11.29
CA VAL A 245 -12.42 -22.09 11.10
C VAL A 245 -11.80 -23.07 12.09
N ASP A 246 -10.52 -22.86 12.45
CA ASP A 246 -9.78 -23.74 13.36
C ASP A 246 -9.93 -23.38 14.84
N SER A 247 -10.48 -22.20 15.18
CA SER A 247 -10.81 -21.84 16.56
C SER A 247 -12.21 -22.37 16.96
N LYS A 248 -12.44 -23.68 16.84
CA LYS A 248 -13.46 -24.33 17.67
C LYS A 248 -12.90 -24.47 19.09
N PRO A 249 -13.65 -24.10 20.15
CA PRO A 249 -13.14 -24.24 21.50
C PRO A 249 -12.92 -25.72 21.80
N ALA A 250 -11.70 -26.07 22.20
CA ALA A 250 -11.41 -27.34 22.83
C ALA A 250 -12.10 -27.34 24.21
N SER A 251 -13.36 -27.78 24.25
CA SER A 251 -14.02 -28.22 25.46
C SER A 251 -14.48 -29.66 25.26
N THR A 252 -13.67 -30.58 25.77
CA THR A 252 -13.96 -32.00 25.99
C THR A 252 -15.15 -32.15 26.94
N PHE A 253 -16.14 -32.99 26.61
CA PHE A 253 -16.55 -34.20 27.37
C PHE A 253 -17.88 -34.80 26.82
N HIS A 254 -17.82 -36.10 26.51
CA HIS A 254 -18.80 -37.15 26.11
C HIS A 254 -20.31 -36.85 25.93
N ASP A 255 -20.92 -37.27 24.80
CA ASP A 255 -21.67 -38.54 24.69
C ASP A 255 -22.17 -38.90 23.26
N GLU A 256 -22.24 -40.22 23.00
CA GLU A 256 -22.84 -41.07 21.94
C GLU A 256 -23.19 -40.63 20.48
N MET A 257 -22.54 -41.34 19.54
CA MET A 257 -23.09 -42.21 18.46
C MET A 257 -24.25 -41.72 17.55
N ARG A 258 -23.93 -41.27 16.33
CA ARG A 258 -24.59 -41.67 15.06
C ARG A 258 -23.91 -41.03 13.83
N SER A 259 -23.53 -41.85 12.85
CA SER A 259 -23.48 -41.45 11.44
C SER A 259 -24.90 -41.65 10.86
N PRO A 260 -25.33 -40.93 9.78
CA PRO A 260 -24.73 -41.11 8.46
C PRO A 260 -24.67 -39.85 7.55
N THR A 261 -23.76 -39.94 6.58
CA THR A 261 -23.85 -39.46 5.18
C THR A 261 -24.60 -38.15 4.87
N GLY A 262 -23.88 -37.18 4.31
CA GLY A 262 -24.51 -36.04 3.62
C GLY A 262 -23.51 -35.01 3.16
N SER A 263 -23.33 -34.96 1.84
CA SER A 263 -22.67 -33.89 1.08
C SER A 263 -22.97 -32.49 1.62
N GLU A 264 -21.94 -31.67 1.81
CA GLU A 264 -21.91 -30.26 1.35
C GLU A 264 -20.50 -29.67 1.51
N LYS A 265 -19.73 -29.71 0.41
CA LYS A 265 -18.57 -28.83 0.23
C LYS A 265 -19.03 -27.63 -0.58
N SER A 266 -19.40 -26.56 0.11
CA SER A 266 -19.70 -25.25 -0.46
C SER A 266 -19.18 -24.20 0.52
N PHE A 267 -18.65 -23.05 0.15
CA PHE A 267 -18.30 -22.38 -1.11
C PHE A 267 -17.36 -21.24 -0.66
N LEU A 268 -16.65 -20.60 -1.60
CA LEU A 268 -15.68 -19.48 -1.45
C LEU A 268 -14.23 -19.90 -1.72
N ARG A 269 -13.98 -20.36 -2.95
CA ARG A 269 -12.71 -20.01 -3.62
C ARG A 269 -12.93 -18.68 -4.32
N PHE A 270 -12.24 -17.63 -3.88
CA PHE A 270 -11.95 -16.52 -4.78
C PHE A 270 -11.02 -17.05 -5.88
N ARG A 271 -11.58 -17.41 -7.04
CA ARG A 271 -10.79 -17.60 -8.24
C ARG A 271 -10.39 -16.20 -8.72
N LEU A 272 -9.14 -15.81 -8.45
CA LEU A 272 -8.47 -14.80 -9.26
C LEU A 272 -8.52 -15.26 -10.72
N PHE A 273 -9.23 -14.52 -11.56
CA PHE A 273 -9.42 -14.83 -12.96
C PHE A 273 -8.07 -14.74 -13.68
N LYS A 274 -7.53 -15.90 -14.07
CA LYS A 274 -6.47 -15.97 -15.07
C LYS A 274 -7.15 -15.76 -16.42
N GLY A 275 -7.09 -14.53 -16.94
CA GLY A 275 -7.60 -14.16 -18.26
C GLY A 275 -6.93 -14.98 -19.36
N HIS A 276 -7.73 -15.45 -20.30
CA HIS A 276 -7.34 -16.28 -21.43
C HIS A 276 -6.45 -15.48 -22.39
N HIS A 277 -5.28 -16.03 -22.73
CA HIS A 277 -4.69 -15.81 -24.06
C HIS A 277 -4.31 -17.16 -24.65
N SER A 278 -4.84 -17.42 -25.84
CA SER A 278 -4.67 -18.62 -26.64
C SER A 278 -3.19 -18.92 -26.91
N GLN A 279 -2.73 -20.13 -26.62
CA GLN A 279 -2.01 -20.93 -27.62
C GLN A 279 -1.82 -22.40 -27.24
N ARG A 280 -1.90 -23.18 -28.30
CA ARG A 280 -1.88 -24.62 -28.51
C ARG A 280 -0.45 -25.14 -28.37
N SER A 281 -0.19 -26.14 -27.52
CA SER A 281 0.88 -27.10 -27.83
C SER A 281 0.73 -28.45 -27.13
N MET A 282 0.67 -29.43 -28.02
CA MET A 282 1.06 -30.82 -28.01
C MET A 282 1.64 -31.47 -26.74
N THR A 283 1.08 -32.66 -26.54
CA THR A 283 1.54 -33.81 -25.77
C THR A 283 2.96 -34.27 -26.11
N ALA A 284 3.79 -34.42 -25.06
CA ALA A 284 4.87 -35.39 -24.90
C ALA A 284 5.26 -35.33 -23.41
N SER A 285 5.62 -36.37 -22.66
CA SER A 285 5.66 -37.82 -22.82
C SER A 285 6.09 -38.39 -21.45
N SER A 286 5.91 -39.69 -21.30
CA SER A 286 6.69 -40.61 -20.47
C SER A 286 6.30 -40.79 -18.99
N SER A 287 5.83 -42.01 -18.77
CA SER A 287 5.75 -42.80 -17.56
C SER A 287 7.12 -43.04 -16.89
N SER A 288 7.14 -43.02 -15.56
CA SER A 288 7.95 -43.96 -14.76
C SER A 288 7.35 -44.15 -13.37
N SER A 289 7.63 -45.33 -12.85
CA SER A 289 6.87 -46.10 -11.88
C SER A 289 6.97 -45.62 -10.43
N ALA A 290 5.98 -46.07 -9.65
CA ALA A 290 5.85 -45.91 -8.22
C ALA A 290 7.01 -46.51 -7.42
N GLU A 291 7.40 -45.83 -6.33
CA GLU A 291 7.86 -46.49 -5.11
C GLU A 291 7.46 -45.66 -3.88
N ASN A 292 7.03 -46.39 -2.85
CA ASN A 292 6.24 -45.95 -1.71
C ASN A 292 7.17 -45.79 -0.50
N GLY A 293 7.14 -44.65 0.20
CA GLY A 293 8.01 -44.43 1.37
C GLY A 293 7.58 -43.26 2.26
N GLY A 294 6.88 -43.58 3.35
CA GLY A 294 6.89 -42.90 4.66
C GLY A 294 6.79 -41.37 4.72
N VAL A 295 5.56 -40.86 4.95
CA VAL A 295 5.30 -39.45 5.30
C VAL A 295 5.66 -39.20 6.77
N GLY A 296 6.75 -38.46 7.01
CA GLY A 296 6.96 -37.67 8.22
C GLY A 296 6.66 -36.19 7.94
N PRO A 297 6.18 -35.39 8.91
CA PRO A 297 5.82 -34.00 8.66
C PRO A 297 7.09 -33.16 8.55
N SER A 298 7.55 -32.94 7.31
CA SER A 298 8.62 -32.00 7.01
C SER A 298 8.14 -30.58 7.31
N ARG A 299 8.60 -30.03 8.43
CA ARG A 299 8.57 -28.59 8.70
C ARG A 299 9.22 -27.89 7.51
N LEU A 300 8.41 -27.19 6.71
CA LEU A 300 8.90 -26.28 5.69
C LEU A 300 9.65 -25.15 6.40
N ASN A 301 10.96 -25.15 6.22
CA ASN A 301 11.85 -24.08 6.64
C ASN A 301 11.37 -22.76 6.04
N ALA A 302 10.84 -21.88 6.88
CA ALA A 302 10.57 -20.51 6.54
C ALA A 302 11.90 -19.81 6.23
N SER A 303 12.01 -19.30 5.01
CA SER A 303 13.01 -18.29 4.62
C SER A 303 12.97 -17.12 5.61
N PRO A 304 14.10 -16.49 5.99
CA PRO A 304 14.13 -15.42 6.98
C PRO A 304 13.15 -14.30 6.57
N GLY A 305 12.15 -14.10 7.42
CA GLY A 305 10.95 -13.34 7.10
C GLY A 305 11.25 -11.90 6.74
N LYS A 306 10.81 -11.48 5.54
CA LYS A 306 10.44 -10.08 5.32
C LYS A 306 9.40 -9.74 6.39
N ALA A 307 9.69 -8.76 7.25
CA ALA A 307 8.75 -8.30 8.27
C ALA A 307 7.37 -8.12 7.64
N GLU A 308 6.36 -8.82 8.14
CA GLU A 308 5.01 -8.76 7.59
C GLU A 308 4.55 -7.31 7.58
N ILE A 309 4.18 -6.81 6.39
CA ILE A 309 3.74 -5.42 6.24
C ILE A 309 2.43 -5.27 7.03
N PRO A 310 2.34 -4.27 7.95
CA PRO A 310 1.11 -4.03 8.69
C PRO A 310 -0.09 -3.87 7.75
N THR A 311 -1.22 -4.45 8.12
CA THR A 311 -2.41 -4.49 7.24
C THR A 311 -2.89 -3.09 6.83
N ALA A 312 -2.83 -2.12 7.76
CA ALA A 312 -3.12 -0.71 7.46
C ALA A 312 -2.19 -0.12 6.39
N LYS A 313 -0.90 -0.50 6.38
CA LYS A 313 0.08 -0.04 5.39
C LYS A 313 -0.19 -0.65 4.02
N LEU A 314 -0.62 -1.91 3.97
CA LEU A 314 -1.02 -2.56 2.71
C LEU A 314 -2.27 -1.91 2.11
N TRP A 315 -3.29 -1.66 2.94
CA TRP A 315 -4.49 -0.91 2.52
C TRP A 315 -4.13 0.50 2.01
N GLN A 316 -3.25 1.21 2.72
CA GLN A 316 -2.77 2.53 2.31
C GLN A 316 -2.03 2.47 0.96
N GLN A 317 -1.22 1.44 0.72
CA GLN A 317 -0.52 1.25 -0.56
C GLN A 317 -1.49 1.02 -1.71
N ILE A 318 -2.50 0.16 -1.55
CA ILE A 318 -3.51 -0.10 -2.60
C ILE A 318 -4.37 1.14 -2.85
N SER A 319 -4.74 1.87 -1.80
CA SER A 319 -5.48 3.14 -1.94
C SER A 319 -4.66 4.18 -2.74
N ARG A 320 -3.37 4.33 -2.43
CA ARG A 320 -2.45 5.19 -3.20
C ARG A 320 -2.29 4.71 -4.63
N LEU A 321 -2.22 3.40 -4.86
CA LEU A 321 -2.10 2.81 -6.20
C LEU A 321 -3.33 3.14 -7.03
N ARG A 322 -4.53 2.89 -6.50
CA ARG A 322 -5.80 3.26 -7.13
C ARG A 322 -5.85 4.74 -7.51
N ILE A 323 -5.46 5.65 -6.61
CA ILE A 323 -5.39 7.09 -6.91
C ILE A 323 -4.40 7.37 -8.06
N GLY A 324 -3.25 6.69 -8.07
CA GLY A 324 -2.28 6.74 -9.15
C GLY A 324 -2.86 6.30 -10.50
N LEU A 325 -3.59 5.17 -10.53
CA LEU A 325 -4.27 4.67 -11.72
C LEU A 325 -5.30 5.69 -12.24
N CYS A 326 -6.15 6.25 -11.38
CA CYS A 326 -7.12 7.28 -11.75
C CYS A 326 -6.45 8.54 -12.33
N ASN A 327 -5.32 8.96 -11.74
CA ASN A 327 -4.57 10.11 -12.23
C ASN A 327 -3.97 9.86 -13.62
N TRP A 328 -3.49 8.64 -13.87
CA TRP A 328 -2.96 8.24 -15.16
C TRP A 328 -4.04 8.09 -16.22
N GLN A 329 -5.17 7.44 -15.90
CA GLN A 329 -6.36 7.36 -16.75
C GLN A 329 -6.80 8.76 -17.23
N ARG A 330 -6.77 9.75 -16.33
CA ARG A 330 -7.04 11.15 -16.70
C ARG A 330 -6.00 11.73 -17.66
N GLN A 331 -4.71 11.35 -17.58
CA GLN A 331 -3.72 11.77 -18.57
C GLN A 331 -3.95 11.10 -19.93
N LEU A 332 -4.34 9.82 -19.96
CA LEU A 332 -4.69 9.13 -21.21
C LEU A 332 -5.86 9.82 -21.92
N LEU A 333 -6.91 10.21 -21.19
CA LEU A 333 -8.02 10.98 -21.75
C LEU A 333 -7.56 12.32 -22.36
N LYS A 334 -6.57 13.00 -21.76
CA LYS A 334 -5.98 14.21 -22.37
C LYS A 334 -5.19 13.89 -23.63
N MET A 335 -4.50 12.75 -23.69
CA MET A 335 -3.80 12.30 -24.89
C MET A 335 -4.79 12.01 -26.02
N ILE A 336 -5.92 11.36 -25.72
CA ILE A 336 -7.02 11.13 -26.67
C ILE A 336 -7.54 12.45 -27.22
N SER A 337 -7.92 13.39 -26.34
CA SER A 337 -8.37 14.73 -26.74
C SER A 337 -7.35 15.43 -27.63
N HIS A 338 -6.05 15.32 -27.31
CA HIS A 338 -5.00 15.95 -28.11
C HIS A 338 -4.84 15.31 -29.50
N VAL A 339 -4.96 13.99 -29.61
CA VAL A 339 -4.96 13.29 -30.92
C VAL A 339 -6.12 13.77 -31.78
N GLU A 340 -7.31 13.93 -31.20
CA GLU A 340 -8.47 14.48 -31.90
C GLU A 340 -8.26 15.93 -32.34
N ASP A 341 -7.65 16.76 -31.49
CA ASP A 341 -7.31 18.14 -31.82
C ASP A 341 -6.30 18.22 -32.98
N LEU A 342 -5.28 17.36 -33.00
CA LEU A 342 -4.33 17.27 -34.11
C LEU A 342 -5.01 16.88 -35.42
N ASN A 343 -5.88 15.88 -35.39
CA ASN A 343 -6.64 15.43 -36.56
C ASN A 343 -7.59 16.52 -37.09
N ARG A 344 -8.16 17.35 -36.21
CA ARG A 344 -9.10 18.43 -36.56
C ARG A 344 -8.43 19.71 -37.04
N VAL A 345 -7.29 20.07 -36.48
CA VAL A 345 -6.64 21.38 -36.69
C VAL A 345 -5.46 21.27 -37.64
N GLU A 346 -4.47 20.43 -37.32
CA GLU A 346 -3.21 20.37 -38.07
C GLU A 346 -3.35 19.52 -39.33
N PHE A 347 -4.00 18.36 -39.22
CA PHE A 347 -4.13 17.39 -40.31
C PHE A 347 -5.46 17.51 -41.07
N ALA A 348 -6.17 18.62 -40.92
CA ALA A 348 -7.52 18.82 -41.42
C ALA A 348 -7.64 18.70 -42.96
N PRO A 349 -8.79 18.20 -43.48
CA PRO A 349 -9.06 18.06 -44.91
C PRO A 349 -8.99 19.37 -45.75
N LEU A 350 -9.17 20.53 -45.10
CA LEU A 350 -9.46 21.81 -45.75
C LEU A 350 -8.41 22.91 -45.51
N CYS A 351 -7.25 22.59 -44.93
CA CYS A 351 -6.20 23.59 -44.73
C CYS A 351 -5.49 23.94 -46.07
N PRO A 352 -5.45 25.23 -46.49
CA PRO A 352 -4.86 25.66 -47.76
C PRO A 352 -3.33 25.77 -47.72
N THR A 353 -2.68 25.46 -46.61
CA THR A 353 -1.23 25.45 -46.48
C THR A 353 -0.65 24.12 -46.98
N LEU A 354 -0.04 24.16 -48.16
CA LEU A 354 0.69 23.12 -48.93
C LEU A 354 1.90 22.50 -48.17
N LYS A 355 1.71 22.03 -46.92
CA LYS A 355 2.79 21.45 -46.10
C LYS A 355 2.95 19.93 -46.24
N TYR A 356 1.87 19.23 -46.55
CA TYR A 356 1.83 17.76 -46.61
C TYR A 356 1.22 17.30 -47.93
N THR A 357 1.74 16.20 -48.47
CA THR A 357 1.09 15.50 -49.58
C THR A 357 -0.23 14.89 -49.10
N GLU A 358 -1.23 14.78 -49.98
CA GLU A 358 -2.53 14.21 -49.64
C GLU A 358 -2.42 12.80 -49.04
N THR A 359 -1.52 11.97 -49.56
CA THR A 359 -1.22 10.63 -49.06
C THR A 359 -0.69 10.64 -47.62
N GLN A 360 0.28 11.52 -47.33
CA GLN A 360 0.85 11.70 -45.99
C GLN A 360 -0.22 12.15 -44.98
N ARG A 361 -1.10 13.08 -45.40
CA ARG A 361 -2.18 13.55 -44.54
C ARG A 361 -3.19 12.45 -44.21
N LEU A 362 -3.59 11.65 -45.21
CA LEU A 362 -4.49 10.51 -44.98
C LEU A 362 -3.86 9.51 -44.01
N GLN A 363 -2.56 9.25 -44.12
CA GLN A 363 -1.85 8.37 -43.20
C GLN A 363 -1.76 8.94 -41.79
N PHE A 364 -1.55 10.26 -41.63
CA PHE A 364 -1.58 10.90 -40.30
C PHE A 364 -2.93 10.71 -39.63
N ILE A 365 -4.03 10.94 -40.36
CA ILE A 365 -5.39 10.76 -39.83
C ILE A 365 -5.61 9.28 -39.46
N GLN A 366 -5.33 8.35 -40.38
CA GLN A 366 -5.50 6.91 -40.11
C GLN A 366 -4.65 6.42 -38.93
N THR A 367 -3.42 6.89 -38.82
CA THR A 367 -2.52 6.56 -37.70
C THR A 367 -3.02 7.20 -36.40
N GLY A 368 -3.49 8.44 -36.45
CA GLY A 368 -4.09 9.14 -35.32
C GLY A 368 -5.33 8.41 -34.79
N GLU A 369 -6.22 7.96 -35.67
CA GLU A 369 -7.40 7.16 -35.28
C GLU A 369 -6.99 5.85 -34.60
N ARG A 370 -6.00 5.12 -35.15
CA ARG A 370 -5.46 3.89 -34.52
C ARG A 370 -4.84 4.16 -33.16
N ILE A 371 -4.13 5.27 -33.01
CA ILE A 371 -3.56 5.69 -31.73
C ILE A 371 -4.67 6.01 -30.72
N ARG A 372 -5.72 6.74 -31.15
CA ARG A 372 -6.87 7.07 -30.30
C ARG A 372 -7.55 5.80 -29.81
N ASP A 373 -7.82 4.87 -30.70
CA ASP A 373 -8.48 3.60 -30.36
C ASP A 373 -7.61 2.80 -29.37
N ARG A 374 -6.29 2.73 -29.57
CA ARG A 374 -5.38 2.07 -28.62
C ARG A 374 -5.35 2.78 -27.26
N LEU A 375 -5.34 4.11 -27.22
CA LEU A 375 -5.40 4.86 -25.97
C LEU A 375 -6.74 4.66 -25.25
N GLN A 376 -7.84 4.49 -25.99
CA GLN A 376 -9.14 4.17 -25.42
C GLN A 376 -9.16 2.77 -24.81
N GLU A 377 -8.60 1.76 -25.50
CA GLU A 377 -8.42 0.41 -24.93
C GLU A 377 -7.62 0.46 -23.62
N LEU A 378 -6.56 1.28 -23.56
CA LEU A 378 -5.80 1.48 -22.33
C LEU A 378 -6.68 2.09 -21.22
N VAL A 379 -7.47 3.12 -21.53
CA VAL A 379 -8.41 3.73 -20.55
C VAL A 379 -9.37 2.70 -19.97
N ASP A 380 -9.91 1.82 -20.82
CA ASP A 380 -10.86 0.77 -20.42
C ASP A 380 -10.14 -0.30 -19.55
N GLU A 381 -8.92 -0.69 -19.91
CA GLU A 381 -8.08 -1.59 -19.12
C GLU A 381 -7.76 -0.99 -17.73
N TYR A 382 -7.46 0.31 -17.66
CA TYR A 382 -7.26 1.01 -16.40
C TYR A 382 -8.52 1.09 -15.54
N ASP A 383 -9.70 1.26 -16.16
CA ASP A 383 -10.99 1.28 -15.45
C ASP A 383 -11.24 -0.05 -14.73
N GLU A 384 -10.95 -1.17 -15.41
CA GLU A 384 -11.05 -2.50 -14.83
C GLU A 384 -10.11 -2.66 -13.63
N TYR A 385 -8.84 -2.23 -13.72
CA TYR A 385 -7.91 -2.31 -12.59
C TYR A 385 -8.29 -1.39 -11.42
N ILE A 386 -8.86 -0.21 -11.69
CA ILE A 386 -9.39 0.70 -10.66
C ILE A 386 -10.56 0.03 -9.94
N ARG A 387 -11.43 -0.66 -10.69
CA ARG A 387 -12.57 -1.42 -10.16
C ARG A 387 -12.10 -2.61 -9.31
N GLU A 388 -11.09 -3.35 -9.75
CA GLU A 388 -10.47 -4.43 -8.96
C GLU A 388 -9.89 -3.93 -7.64
N CYS A 389 -9.13 -2.82 -7.67
CA CYS A 389 -8.59 -2.20 -6.46
C CYS A 389 -9.69 -1.76 -5.49
N SER A 390 -10.80 -1.22 -6.01
CA SER A 390 -11.93 -0.79 -5.19
C SER A 390 -12.64 -1.97 -4.55
N HIS A 391 -12.92 -3.02 -5.34
CA HIS A 391 -13.56 -4.23 -4.86
C HIS A 391 -12.76 -4.92 -3.74
N ILE A 392 -11.44 -5.07 -3.90
CA ILE A 392 -10.63 -5.70 -2.84
C ILE A 392 -10.57 -4.83 -1.57
N MET A 393 -10.54 -3.51 -1.72
CA MET A 393 -10.55 -2.59 -0.58
C MET A 393 -11.87 -2.66 0.19
N GLU A 394 -12.99 -2.76 -0.51
CA GLU A 394 -14.32 -2.96 0.10
C GLU A 394 -14.40 -4.32 0.80
N GLY A 395 -13.94 -5.40 0.14
CA GLY A 395 -13.86 -6.73 0.74
C GLY A 395 -12.99 -6.76 1.99
N PHE A 396 -11.85 -6.06 1.97
CA PHE A 396 -10.98 -5.90 3.13
C PHE A 396 -11.64 -5.12 4.27
N SER A 397 -12.28 -3.99 3.96
CA SER A 397 -13.00 -3.18 4.95
C SER A 397 -14.10 -3.99 5.63
N LEU A 398 -14.88 -4.75 4.85
CA LEU A 398 -15.91 -5.63 5.38
C LEU A 398 -15.33 -6.73 6.27
N ALA A 399 -14.29 -7.43 5.81
CA ALA A 399 -13.63 -8.48 6.60
C ALA A 399 -13.13 -7.95 7.95
N THR A 400 -12.50 -6.77 7.94
CA THR A 400 -11.98 -6.11 9.14
C THR A 400 -13.11 -5.65 10.07
N GLN A 401 -14.21 -5.09 9.55
CA GLN A 401 -15.37 -4.68 10.35
C GLN A 401 -16.06 -5.89 11.02
N LEU A 402 -16.19 -6.99 10.29
CA LEU A 402 -16.73 -8.24 10.83
C LEU A 402 -15.82 -8.80 11.93
N GLU A 403 -14.50 -8.70 11.76
CA GLU A 403 -13.54 -9.09 12.78
C GLU A 403 -13.66 -8.24 14.05
N ILE A 404 -13.67 -6.92 13.94
CA ILE A 404 -13.82 -6.00 15.07
C ILE A 404 -15.15 -6.24 15.81
N SER A 405 -16.23 -6.43 15.06
CA SER A 405 -17.57 -6.68 15.65
C SER A 405 -17.62 -8.01 16.40
N GLN A 406 -16.94 -9.03 15.89
CA GLN A 406 -16.86 -10.33 16.54
C GLN A 406 -15.98 -10.28 17.80
N ILE A 407 -14.83 -9.61 17.76
CA ILE A 407 -13.96 -9.39 18.93
C ILE A 407 -14.76 -8.66 20.01
N SER A 408 -15.45 -7.57 19.64
CA SER A 408 -16.30 -6.80 20.57
C SER A 408 -17.38 -7.67 21.22
N ARG A 409 -17.96 -8.62 20.48
CA ARG A 409 -18.94 -9.56 21.01
C ARG A 409 -18.32 -10.58 21.97
N SER A 410 -17.12 -11.08 21.66
CA SER A 410 -16.37 -11.96 22.56
C SER A 410 -15.99 -11.23 23.85
N ASP A 411 -15.50 -9.99 23.73
CA ASP A 411 -15.12 -9.15 24.86
C ASP A 411 -16.32 -8.78 25.74
N ALA A 412 -17.48 -8.52 25.13
CA ALA A 412 -18.72 -8.34 25.89
C ALA A 412 -19.07 -9.59 26.70
N LYS A 413 -18.87 -10.79 26.13
CA LYS A 413 -19.13 -12.06 26.83
C LYS A 413 -18.12 -12.29 27.96
N THR A 414 -16.82 -12.09 27.71
CA THR A 414 -15.80 -12.25 28.76
C THR A 414 -16.01 -11.22 29.87
N ASN A 415 -16.40 -9.98 29.55
CA ASN A 415 -16.72 -8.97 30.55
C ASN A 415 -17.99 -9.32 31.36
N GLN A 416 -18.98 -9.98 30.74
CA GLN A 416 -20.12 -10.55 31.46
C GLN A 416 -19.69 -11.67 32.41
N GLU A 417 -18.84 -12.59 31.96
CA GLU A 417 -18.29 -13.67 32.79
C GLU A 417 -17.47 -13.10 33.97
N ILE A 418 -16.62 -12.09 33.73
CA ILE A 418 -15.87 -11.38 34.77
C ILE A 418 -16.84 -10.71 35.77
N SER A 419 -17.91 -10.08 35.28
CA SER A 419 -18.92 -9.45 36.15
C SER A 419 -19.66 -10.46 37.01
N GLN A 420 -19.96 -11.65 36.49
CA GLN A 420 -20.56 -12.75 37.27
C GLN A 420 -19.62 -13.26 38.36
N VAL A 421 -18.35 -13.51 38.01
CA VAL A 421 -17.34 -13.93 39.00
C VAL A 421 -17.17 -12.86 40.08
N ASN A 422 -17.12 -11.58 39.71
CA ASN A 422 -17.03 -10.48 40.68
C ASN A 422 -18.25 -10.43 41.61
N LEU A 423 -19.45 -10.70 41.09
CA LEU A 423 -20.67 -10.77 41.89
C LEU A 423 -20.62 -11.93 42.89
N ASP A 424 -20.16 -13.11 42.46
CA ASP A 424 -20.00 -14.28 43.34
C ASP A 424 -18.94 -14.03 44.42
N VAL A 425 -17.80 -13.44 44.05
CA VAL A 425 -16.75 -13.04 45.00
C VAL A 425 -17.31 -12.05 46.02
N ALA A 426 -18.02 -11.01 45.57
CA ALA A 426 -18.64 -10.03 46.48
C ALA A 426 -19.65 -10.69 47.44
N GLN A 427 -20.42 -11.67 46.96
CA GLN A 427 -21.33 -12.45 47.81
C GLN A 427 -20.59 -13.30 48.85
N MET A 428 -19.52 -13.98 48.45
CA MET A 428 -18.68 -14.77 49.36
C MET A 428 -18.03 -13.86 50.42
N THR A 429 -17.43 -12.74 50.01
CA THR A 429 -16.86 -11.74 50.93
C THR A 429 -17.92 -11.18 51.89
N ARG A 430 -19.16 -10.97 51.43
CA ARG A 430 -20.25 -10.53 52.31
C ARG A 430 -20.58 -11.59 53.37
N ARG A 431 -20.58 -12.88 53.03
CA ARG A 431 -20.78 -13.97 54.00
C ARG A 431 -19.60 -14.03 54.98
N ASP A 432 -18.37 -13.92 54.51
CA ASP A 432 -17.18 -13.89 55.36
C ASP A 432 -17.22 -12.69 56.33
N GLY A 433 -17.70 -11.53 55.87
CA GLY A 433 -17.96 -10.38 56.73
C GLY A 433 -18.98 -10.64 57.85
N SER A 434 -19.95 -11.53 57.64
CA SER A 434 -20.90 -11.92 58.69
C SER A 434 -20.29 -12.89 59.71
N VAL A 435 -19.40 -13.80 59.29
CA VAL A 435 -18.67 -14.70 60.19
C VAL A 435 -17.70 -13.91 61.07
N MET A 436 -17.00 -12.92 60.51
CA MET A 436 -16.13 -12.02 61.26
C MET A 436 -16.88 -11.31 62.40
N LYS A 437 -18.11 -10.84 62.12
CA LYS A 437 -18.97 -10.21 63.14
C LYS A 437 -19.37 -11.21 64.23
N SER A 438 -19.68 -12.45 63.89
CA SER A 438 -20.04 -13.49 64.88
C SER A 438 -18.88 -13.85 65.81
N ILE A 439 -17.65 -13.97 65.29
CA ILE A 439 -16.46 -14.24 66.12
C ILE A 439 -16.17 -13.09 67.07
N ALA A 440 -16.29 -11.83 66.60
CA ALA A 440 -16.11 -10.65 67.44
C ALA A 440 -17.13 -10.59 68.58
N VAL A 441 -18.41 -10.89 68.31
CA VAL A 441 -19.47 -10.96 69.32
C VAL A 441 -19.14 -12.03 70.37
N LEU A 442 -18.65 -13.20 69.95
CA LEU A 442 -18.26 -14.27 70.86
C LEU A 442 -17.11 -13.82 71.79
N GLY A 443 -16.10 -13.15 71.24
CA GLY A 443 -15.01 -12.56 72.02
C GLY A 443 -15.49 -11.52 73.05
N MET A 444 -16.48 -10.70 72.72
CA MET A 444 -17.03 -9.69 73.63
C MET A 444 -17.79 -10.26 74.82
N ILE A 445 -18.30 -11.50 74.71
CA ILE A 445 -18.96 -12.21 75.82
C ILE A 445 -17.91 -12.90 76.70
N PHE A 446 -16.97 -13.62 76.09
CA PHE A 446 -16.02 -14.44 76.84
C PHE A 446 -14.87 -13.66 77.47
N LEU A 447 -14.38 -12.59 76.84
CA LEU A 447 -13.22 -11.84 77.32
C LEU A 447 -13.50 -11.13 78.67
N PRO A 448 -14.65 -10.47 78.89
CA PRO A 448 -14.99 -9.87 80.19
C PRO A 448 -15.26 -10.93 81.26
N ALA A 449 -15.93 -12.02 80.90
CA ALA A 449 -16.20 -13.13 81.81
C ALA A 449 -14.91 -13.81 82.29
N SER A 450 -13.94 -13.96 81.38
CA SER A 450 -12.62 -14.52 81.69
C SER A 450 -11.80 -13.57 82.56
N PHE A 451 -11.83 -12.27 82.28
CA PHE A 451 -11.20 -11.26 83.13
C PHE A 451 -11.76 -11.25 84.54
N ALA A 452 -13.09 -11.27 84.70
CA ALA A 452 -13.72 -11.35 86.02
C ALA A 452 -13.27 -12.63 86.76
N THR A 453 -13.26 -13.78 86.08
CA THR A 453 -12.81 -15.05 86.68
C THR A 453 -11.34 -14.99 87.12
N ALA A 454 -10.45 -14.45 86.29
CA ALA A 454 -9.03 -14.29 86.63
C ALA A 454 -8.81 -13.29 87.78
N PHE A 455 -9.51 -12.16 87.76
CA PHE A 455 -9.42 -11.13 88.79
C PHE A 455 -9.85 -11.66 90.17
N PHE A 456 -10.97 -12.39 90.22
CA PHE A 456 -11.46 -12.97 91.47
C PHE A 456 -10.72 -14.26 91.88
N SER A 457 -10.03 -14.93 90.94
CA SER A 457 -9.13 -16.07 91.22
C SER A 457 -7.87 -15.64 91.99
N MET A 458 -7.47 -14.37 91.90
CA MET A 458 -6.26 -13.82 92.52
C MET A 458 -6.36 -13.60 94.04
N GLY A 459 -7.22 -14.36 94.74
CA GLY A 459 -7.24 -14.47 96.20
C GLY A 459 -8.36 -13.73 96.94
N PHE A 460 -9.45 -13.33 96.27
CA PHE A 460 -10.54 -12.57 96.92
C PHE A 460 -11.50 -13.41 97.77
N PHE A 461 -11.59 -14.73 97.54
CA PHE A 461 -12.43 -15.62 98.33
C PHE A 461 -11.63 -16.25 99.47
N ASP A 462 -11.54 -15.55 100.59
CA ASP A 462 -11.01 -16.13 101.82
C ASP A 462 -12.10 -17.03 102.45
N VAL A 463 -11.87 -18.34 102.42
CA VAL A 463 -12.74 -19.33 103.05
C VAL A 463 -12.42 -19.32 104.53
N SER A 464 -13.12 -18.46 105.28
CA SER A 464 -13.07 -18.46 106.75
C SER A 464 -13.56 -19.81 107.25
N LYS A 465 -12.63 -20.67 107.66
CA LYS A 465 -12.90 -21.96 108.30
C LYS A 465 -13.39 -21.71 109.72
N ASP A 466 -14.70 -21.80 109.92
CA ASP A 466 -15.23 -22.33 111.17
C ASP A 466 -16.57 -23.05 110.96
N SER A 467 -16.50 -24.38 111.14
CA SER A 467 -17.55 -25.40 111.34
C SER A 467 -18.62 -25.67 110.25
N GLU A 468 -18.43 -26.83 109.61
CA GLU A 468 -19.39 -27.81 109.05
C GLU A 468 -20.49 -27.37 108.06
N GLY A 469 -20.21 -27.65 106.80
CA GLY A 469 -21.06 -27.43 105.63
C GLY A 469 -20.20 -26.82 104.54
N ALA A 470 -20.31 -27.25 103.29
CA ALA A 470 -19.53 -26.68 102.19
C ALA A 470 -19.81 -25.17 102.09
N ALA A 471 -18.97 -24.35 102.75
CA ALA A 471 -19.12 -22.91 102.84
C ALA A 471 -18.68 -22.30 101.52
N VAL A 472 -19.60 -22.29 100.56
CA VAL A 472 -19.56 -21.36 99.45
C VAL A 472 -19.64 -19.97 100.07
N SER A 473 -18.58 -19.17 99.97
CA SER A 473 -18.55 -17.80 100.51
C SER A 473 -19.78 -17.03 100.01
N SER A 474 -20.53 -16.40 100.92
CA SER A 474 -21.76 -15.64 100.60
C SER A 474 -21.53 -14.47 99.64
N LEU A 475 -20.28 -14.12 99.32
CA LEU A 475 -19.91 -13.10 98.33
C LEU A 475 -19.96 -13.59 96.88
N ILE A 476 -20.31 -14.85 96.59
CA ILE A 476 -20.39 -15.35 95.21
C ILE A 476 -21.40 -14.59 94.34
N TRP A 477 -22.41 -13.96 94.95
CA TRP A 477 -23.39 -13.11 94.27
C TRP A 477 -22.78 -11.81 93.70
N ILE A 478 -21.73 -11.27 94.35
CA ILE A 478 -21.01 -10.09 93.87
C ILE A 478 -20.18 -10.42 92.63
N TYR A 479 -19.60 -11.63 92.56
CA TYR A 479 -18.93 -12.14 91.37
C TYR A 479 -19.90 -12.20 90.18
N VAL A 480 -21.09 -12.80 90.37
CA VAL A 480 -22.12 -12.90 89.33
C VAL A 480 -22.57 -11.51 88.86
N LEU A 481 -22.80 -10.58 89.79
CA LEU A 481 -23.24 -9.22 89.47
C LEU A 481 -22.15 -8.42 88.73
N ALA A 482 -20.89 -8.52 89.17
CA ALA A 482 -19.77 -7.83 88.54
C ALA A 482 -19.49 -8.36 87.12
N ALA A 483 -19.52 -9.68 86.92
CA ALA A 483 -19.38 -10.29 85.61
C ALA A 483 -20.53 -9.89 84.65
N LEU A 484 -21.76 -9.82 85.17
CA LEU A 484 -22.94 -9.40 84.40
C LEU A 484 -22.88 -7.91 84.01
N MET A 485 -22.41 -7.04 84.91
CA MET A 485 -22.23 -5.62 84.60
C MET A 485 -21.12 -5.37 83.57
N LEU A 486 -20.00 -6.10 83.68
CA LEU A 486 -18.87 -5.97 82.75
C LEU A 486 -19.24 -6.44 81.34
N THR A 487 -19.97 -7.56 81.22
CA THR A 487 -20.46 -8.10 79.93
C THR A 487 -21.53 -7.21 79.28
N LEU A 488 -22.44 -6.64 80.07
CA LEU A 488 -23.39 -5.64 79.57
C LEU A 488 -22.68 -4.37 79.10
N GLY A 489 -21.64 -3.93 79.83
CA GLY A 489 -20.86 -2.75 79.47
C GLY A 489 -20.11 -2.89 78.14
N THR A 490 -19.43 -4.02 77.92
CA THR A 490 -18.74 -4.27 76.65
C THR A 490 -19.70 -4.44 75.47
N MET A 491 -20.83 -5.14 75.69
CA MET A 491 -21.89 -5.27 74.67
C MET A 491 -22.54 -3.93 74.33
N ALA A 492 -22.85 -3.10 75.32
CA ALA A 492 -23.42 -1.77 75.09
C ALA A 492 -22.46 -0.87 74.30
N THR A 493 -21.16 -0.90 74.65
CA THR A 493 -20.13 -0.13 73.94
C THR A 493 -20.02 -0.55 72.47
N PHE A 494 -20.03 -1.86 72.19
CA PHE A 494 -19.99 -2.36 70.81
C PHE A 494 -21.27 -2.05 70.03
N TYR A 495 -22.44 -2.21 70.65
CA TYR A 495 -23.72 -1.89 70.01
C TYR A 495 -23.79 -0.40 69.64
N VAL A 496 -23.30 0.48 70.51
CA VAL A 496 -23.18 1.92 70.22
C VAL A 496 -22.18 2.19 69.09
N CYS A 497 -21.04 1.51 69.05
CA CYS A 497 -20.08 1.63 67.93
C CYS A 497 -20.68 1.19 66.60
N ILE A 498 -21.36 0.04 66.54
CA ILE A 498 -22.06 -0.44 65.32
C ILE A 498 -23.13 0.57 64.89
N LEU A 499 -23.95 1.06 65.82
CA LEU A 499 -24.99 2.03 65.48
C LEU A 499 -24.41 3.36 65.02
N LYS A 500 -23.26 3.77 65.58
CA LYS A 500 -22.53 4.97 65.15
C LYS A 500 -21.94 4.79 63.76
N GLU A 501 -21.34 3.63 63.45
CA GLU A 501 -20.89 3.30 62.09
C GLU A 501 -22.05 3.33 61.09
N ARG A 502 -23.20 2.73 61.41
CA ARG A 502 -24.39 2.77 60.55
C ARG A 502 -24.91 4.20 60.29
N LYS A 503 -24.84 5.08 61.31
CA LYS A 503 -25.20 6.50 61.14
C LYS A 503 -24.18 7.26 60.30
N ASN A 504 -22.89 6.96 60.48
CA ASN A 504 -21.82 7.57 59.69
C ASN A 504 -21.86 7.09 58.22
N GLU A 505 -22.16 5.81 57.96
CA GLU A 505 -22.38 5.27 56.62
C GLU A 505 -23.60 5.91 55.93
N ALA A 506 -24.70 6.12 56.67
CA ALA A 506 -25.88 6.82 56.16
C ALA A 506 -25.56 8.30 55.83
N ALA A 507 -24.79 8.97 56.70
CA ALA A 507 -24.36 10.34 56.45
C ALA A 507 -23.35 10.46 55.28
N TYR A 508 -22.48 9.47 55.10
CA TYR A 508 -21.51 9.41 53.99
C TYR A 508 -22.19 9.18 52.63
N ASN A 509 -23.18 8.28 52.56
CA ASN A 509 -23.96 8.04 51.34
C ASN A 509 -24.90 9.20 50.97
N GLU A 510 -25.16 10.14 51.88
CA GLU A 510 -25.94 11.36 51.63
C GLU A 510 -25.07 12.57 51.25
N SER A 511 -23.74 12.48 51.38
CA SER A 511 -22.81 13.51 50.86
C SER A 511 -22.51 13.24 49.37
N PRO A 512 -22.92 14.12 48.43
CA PRO A 512 -22.63 13.95 47.01
C PRO A 512 -21.12 14.02 46.75
N GLU A 513 -20.61 13.09 45.95
CA GLU A 513 -19.28 13.20 45.33
C GLU A 513 -19.17 14.58 44.64
N VAL A 514 -18.15 15.35 45.01
CA VAL A 514 -17.71 16.57 44.30
C VAL A 514 -16.73 16.19 43.21
#